data_AF-A0AAU6DIP0-F1
#
_entry.id   AF-A0AAU6DIP0-F1
#
_cell.length_a   1.000
_cell.length_b   1.000
_cell.length_c   1.000
_cell.angle_alpha   90.00
_cell.angle_beta   90.00
_cell.angle_gamma   90.00
#
_symmetry.space_group_name_H-M   'P 1'
#
loop_
_entity.id
_entity.type
_entity.pdbx_description
1 polymer ?
#
loop_
_entity_poly.entity_id
_entity_poly.type
_entity_poly.pdbx_seq_one_letter_code
_entity_poly.pdbx_strand_id
1 'polypeptide(L)'
;MAVGPGEPTREEATQPPKPRRRLREPTLRKKRVHPRYSDEEFSLLVNAAGLSRMPVGGYVAETSIAAARADDPTSAVADYRAMVKALMAANGQLAKIGSNLNQLAGHLNQDGPWPDLDIVWRLLHHIEASIADVDVAVAQVITGR
;
A
#
# COMPACT_ATOMS: atom_id res chain seq x y z
N MET A 1 44.30 -10.31 -63.06
CA MET A 1 44.07 -10.15 -61.61
C MET A 1 43.80 -8.68 -61.34
N ALA A 2 42.59 -8.32 -60.92
CA ALA A 2 42.21 -6.94 -60.61
C ALA A 2 41.71 -6.89 -59.15
N VAL A 3 42.29 -5.98 -58.37
CA VAL A 3 41.99 -5.69 -56.96
C VAL A 3 40.71 -4.84 -56.92
N GLY A 4 39.75 -5.21 -56.06
CA GLY A 4 38.38 -4.67 -56.05
C GLY A 4 38.18 -3.38 -55.25
N PRO A 5 36.92 -2.97 -55.01
CA PRO A 5 36.57 -2.01 -53.96
C PRO A 5 35.86 -2.71 -52.80
N GLY A 6 36.45 -2.61 -51.61
CA GLY A 6 35.80 -3.01 -50.36
C GLY A 6 34.72 -2.01 -49.97
N GLU A 7 33.54 -2.51 -49.62
CA GLU A 7 32.46 -1.73 -49.01
C GLU A 7 32.89 -1.19 -47.63
N PRO A 8 32.45 0.02 -47.24
CA PRO A 8 32.80 0.60 -45.95
C PRO A 8 32.11 -0.17 -44.82
N THR A 9 32.91 -0.64 -43.86
CA THR A 9 32.45 -1.21 -42.60
C THR A 9 31.57 -0.19 -41.87
N ARG A 10 30.30 -0.56 -41.67
CA ARG A 10 29.33 0.21 -40.88
C ARG A 10 29.85 0.28 -39.44
N GLU A 11 30.26 1.46 -39.00
CA GLU A 11 30.65 1.70 -37.62
C GLU A 11 29.49 1.36 -36.69
N GLU A 12 29.66 0.28 -35.91
CA GLU A 12 28.78 -0.03 -34.79
C GLU A 12 28.92 1.07 -33.75
N ALA A 13 27.95 1.98 -33.75
CA ALA A 13 27.77 2.98 -32.71
C ALA A 13 27.69 2.26 -31.36
N THR A 14 28.79 2.30 -30.61
CA THR A 14 28.90 1.73 -29.27
C THR A 14 27.98 2.52 -28.35
N GLN A 15 26.82 1.95 -28.03
CA GLN A 15 25.92 2.57 -27.06
C GLN A 15 26.63 2.68 -25.71
N PRO A 16 26.56 3.82 -25.02
CA PRO A 16 27.16 3.98 -23.71
C PRO A 16 26.58 2.96 -22.72
N PRO A 17 27.40 2.41 -21.80
CA PRO A 17 26.96 1.39 -20.87
C PRO A 17 25.82 1.94 -20.01
N LYS A 18 24.65 1.31 -20.10
CA LYS A 18 23.51 1.64 -19.24
C LYS A 18 23.94 1.51 -17.78
N PRO A 19 23.65 2.51 -16.92
CA PRO A 19 23.98 2.45 -15.50
C PRO A 19 23.39 1.18 -14.89
N ARG A 20 24.26 0.38 -14.25
CA ARG A 20 23.90 -0.96 -13.76
C ARG A 20 23.16 -0.83 -12.43
N ARG A 21 21.99 -1.48 -12.37
CA ARG A 21 21.05 -1.43 -11.24
C ARG A 21 21.60 -2.09 -9.97
N ARG A 22 22.37 -3.18 -10.10
CA ARG A 22 23.03 -3.93 -9.01
C ARG A 22 24.38 -4.48 -9.41
N LEU A 23 25.19 -4.81 -8.40
CA LEU A 23 26.36 -5.68 -8.59
C LEU A 23 25.92 -6.98 -9.28
N ARG A 24 26.67 -7.35 -10.32
CA ARG A 24 26.44 -8.57 -11.08
C ARG A 24 26.76 -9.76 -10.18
N GLU A 25 25.79 -10.65 -9.99
CA GLU A 25 26.06 -11.95 -9.40
C GLU A 25 26.56 -12.91 -10.50
N PRO A 26 27.50 -13.82 -10.18
CA PRO A 26 28.02 -14.81 -11.12
C PRO A 26 26.91 -15.75 -11.63
N THR A 27 25.89 -15.98 -10.81
CA THR A 27 24.76 -16.86 -11.13
C THR A 27 23.44 -16.09 -11.16
N LEU A 28 22.46 -16.65 -11.86
CA LEU A 28 21.11 -16.08 -11.88
C LEU A 28 20.45 -16.23 -10.51
N ARG A 29 19.79 -15.15 -10.07
CA ARG A 29 18.98 -15.15 -8.85
C ARG A 29 17.81 -16.11 -9.00
N LYS A 30 17.78 -17.16 -8.18
CA LYS A 30 16.78 -18.24 -8.24
C LYS A 30 15.48 -17.94 -7.47
N LYS A 31 15.53 -17.06 -6.45
CA LYS A 31 14.39 -16.75 -5.59
C LYS A 31 13.61 -15.55 -6.15
N ARG A 32 12.28 -15.64 -6.14
CA ARG A 32 11.37 -14.61 -6.63
C ARG A 32 10.15 -14.51 -5.71
N VAL A 33 9.60 -13.31 -5.61
CA VAL A 33 8.32 -13.03 -4.95
C VAL A 33 7.41 -12.41 -6.00
N HIS A 34 6.11 -12.67 -5.92
CA HIS A 34 5.10 -12.16 -6.86
C HIS A 34 4.06 -11.27 -6.13
N PRO A 35 4.43 -10.04 -5.72
CA PRO A 35 3.47 -9.11 -5.13
C PRO A 35 2.33 -8.79 -6.10
N ARG A 36 1.14 -8.54 -5.56
CA ARG A 36 -0.01 -8.01 -6.28
C ARG A 36 -0.26 -6.60 -5.80
N TYR A 37 -0.63 -5.73 -6.72
CA TYR A 37 -0.91 -4.32 -6.46
C TYR A 37 -2.27 -3.98 -7.08
N SER A 38 -3.04 -3.14 -6.39
CA SER A 38 -4.12 -2.37 -6.97
C SER A 38 -3.58 -1.34 -7.99
N ASP A 39 -4.49 -0.74 -8.76
CA ASP A 39 -4.13 0.27 -9.75
C ASP A 39 -3.49 1.52 -9.11
N GLU A 40 -3.98 1.93 -7.94
CA GLU A 40 -3.40 3.07 -7.20
C GLU A 40 -2.00 2.74 -6.68
N GLU A 41 -1.82 1.59 -6.02
CA GLU A 41 -0.51 1.14 -5.53
C GLU A 41 0.51 1.01 -6.68
N PHE A 42 0.08 0.48 -7.82
CA PHE A 42 0.96 0.36 -8.99
C PHE A 42 1.32 1.72 -9.57
N SER A 43 0.39 2.68 -9.59
CA SER A 43 0.64 4.05 -10.04
C SER A 43 1.66 4.77 -9.17
N LEU A 44 1.61 4.57 -7.84
CA LEU A 44 2.63 5.07 -6.91
C LEU A 44 4.01 4.49 -7.22
N LEU A 45 4.09 3.18 -7.49
CA LEU A 45 5.34 2.52 -7.88
C LEU A 45 5.89 3.04 -9.20
N VAL A 46 5.03 3.28 -10.20
CA VAL A 46 5.42 3.86 -11.49
C VAL A 46 6.01 5.25 -11.30
N ASN A 47 5.35 6.11 -10.51
CA ASN A 47 5.83 7.45 -10.23
C ASN A 47 7.20 7.42 -9.52
N ALA A 48 7.30 6.69 -8.41
CA ALA A 48 8.54 6.61 -7.64
C ALA A 48 9.71 6.00 -8.42
N ALA A 49 9.43 5.01 -9.28
CA ALA A 49 10.41 4.45 -10.20
C ALA A 49 10.86 5.50 -11.24
N GLY A 50 9.93 6.30 -11.77
CA GLY A 50 10.22 7.43 -12.66
C GLY A 50 11.14 8.47 -12.02
N LEU A 51 10.85 8.87 -10.79
CA LEU A 51 11.71 9.78 -9.99
C LEU A 51 13.11 9.20 -9.78
N SER A 52 13.19 7.89 -9.57
CA SER A 52 14.46 7.16 -9.39
C SER A 52 15.17 6.84 -10.72
N ARG A 53 14.57 7.20 -11.87
CA ARG A 53 15.07 6.86 -13.23
C ARG A 53 15.28 5.35 -13.43
N MET A 54 14.37 4.56 -12.89
CA MET A 54 14.39 3.09 -12.92
C MET A 54 13.11 2.56 -13.54
N PRO A 55 13.13 1.38 -14.19
CA PRO A 55 11.87 0.70 -14.47
C PRO A 55 11.28 0.17 -13.16
N VAL A 56 9.95 0.07 -13.13
CA VAL A 56 9.16 -0.31 -11.95
C VAL A 56 9.67 -1.59 -11.27
N GLY A 57 9.85 -2.67 -12.03
CA GLY A 57 10.32 -3.93 -11.45
C GLY A 57 11.74 -3.86 -10.86
N GLY A 58 12.60 -3.01 -11.43
CA GLY A 58 13.93 -2.75 -10.87
C GLY A 58 13.85 -1.92 -9.60
N TYR A 59 13.02 -0.88 -9.60
CA TYR A 59 12.76 -0.04 -8.43
C TYR A 59 12.24 -0.87 -7.25
N VAL A 60 11.20 -1.68 -7.45
CA VAL A 60 10.64 -2.57 -6.41
C VAL A 60 11.69 -3.53 -5.85
N ALA A 61 12.54 -4.09 -6.72
CA ALA A 61 13.61 -4.97 -6.27
C ALA A 61 14.67 -4.19 -5.46
N GLU A 62 15.05 -2.97 -5.87
CA GLU A 62 15.95 -2.09 -5.11
C GLU A 62 15.42 -1.71 -3.75
N THR A 63 14.23 -1.13 -3.71
CA THR A 63 13.67 -0.61 -2.48
C THR A 63 13.42 -1.70 -1.45
N SER A 64 12.95 -2.88 -1.87
CA SER A 64 12.75 -4.01 -0.94
C SER A 64 14.05 -4.48 -0.27
N ILE A 65 15.16 -4.52 -1.00
CA ILE A 65 16.46 -4.89 -0.41
C ILE A 65 17.05 -3.73 0.39
N ALA A 66 16.88 -2.48 -0.06
CA ALA A 66 17.32 -1.31 0.69
C ALA A 66 16.61 -1.23 2.05
N ALA A 67 15.29 -1.39 2.07
CA ALA A 67 14.49 -1.46 3.30
C ALA A 67 14.94 -2.62 4.20
N ALA A 68 15.18 -3.80 3.63
CA ALA A 68 15.66 -4.96 4.40
C ALA A 68 17.09 -4.77 4.97
N ARG A 69 17.86 -3.82 4.44
CA ARG A 69 19.24 -3.51 4.87
C ARG A 69 19.34 -2.28 5.76
N ALA A 70 18.24 -1.57 6.00
CA ALA A 70 18.22 -0.42 6.89
C ALA A 70 18.56 -0.84 8.34
N ASP A 71 19.02 0.11 9.16
CA ASP A 71 19.36 -0.18 10.57
C ASP A 71 18.14 -0.64 11.38
N ASP A 72 16.96 -0.14 11.03
CA ASP A 72 15.68 -0.67 11.49
C ASP A 72 14.79 -1.06 10.28
N PRO A 73 14.88 -2.32 9.81
CA PRO A 73 14.06 -2.82 8.72
C PRO A 73 12.56 -2.88 9.03
N THR A 74 12.18 -2.75 10.31
CA THR A 74 10.79 -2.86 10.75
C THR A 74 10.10 -1.52 10.80
N SER A 75 10.81 -0.42 11.11
CA SER A 75 10.24 0.92 11.27
C SER A 75 9.35 1.34 10.08
N ALA A 76 9.86 1.26 8.85
CA ALA A 76 9.10 1.68 7.66
C ALA A 76 7.81 0.87 7.42
N VAL A 77 7.75 -0.37 7.91
CA VAL A 77 6.60 -1.26 7.74
C VAL A 77 5.69 -1.25 8.97
N ALA A 78 6.25 -0.96 10.15
CA ALA A 78 5.54 -0.96 11.43
C ALA A 78 4.49 0.14 11.47
N ASP A 79 4.83 1.36 11.06
CA ASP A 79 3.92 2.51 11.13
C ASP A 79 2.70 2.31 10.22
N TYR A 80 2.93 1.94 8.94
CA TYR A 80 1.84 1.64 8.01
C TYR A 80 0.96 0.49 8.50
N ARG A 81 1.55 -0.59 9.02
CA ARG A 81 0.77 -1.72 9.54
C ARG A 81 -0.01 -1.38 10.79
N ALA A 82 0.55 -0.57 11.69
CA ALA A 82 -0.13 -0.11 12.89
C ALA A 82 -1.36 0.74 12.50
N MET A 83 -1.19 1.64 11.55
CA MET A 83 -2.24 2.48 11.00
C MET A 83 -3.36 1.67 10.33
N VAL A 84 -3.03 0.72 9.43
CA VAL A 84 -4.04 -0.15 8.81
C VAL A 84 -4.79 -0.99 9.86
N LYS A 85 -4.08 -1.51 10.87
CA LYS A 85 -4.73 -2.25 11.97
C LYS A 85 -5.70 -1.36 12.76
N ALA A 86 -5.31 -0.12 13.05
CA ALA A 86 -6.17 0.83 13.75
C ALA A 86 -7.45 1.11 12.94
N LEU A 87 -7.31 1.35 11.63
CA LEU A 87 -8.47 1.53 10.73
C LEU A 87 -9.39 0.29 10.70
N MET A 88 -8.82 -0.92 10.59
CA MET A 88 -9.61 -2.15 10.61
C MET A 88 -10.34 -2.35 11.95
N ALA A 89 -9.70 -2.02 13.07
CA ALA A 89 -10.33 -2.09 14.38
C ALA A 89 -11.50 -1.10 14.48
N ALA A 90 -11.32 0.14 14.02
CA ALA A 90 -12.36 1.17 13.99
C ALA A 90 -13.57 0.75 13.13
N ASN A 91 -13.32 0.23 11.91
CA ASN A 91 -14.36 -0.34 11.05
C ASN A 91 -15.12 -1.49 11.74
N GLY A 92 -14.41 -2.33 12.49
CA GLY A 92 -15.00 -3.40 13.28
C GLY A 92 -15.94 -2.90 14.38
N GLN A 93 -15.61 -1.80 15.04
CA GLN A 93 -16.50 -1.17 16.04
C GLN A 93 -17.74 -0.55 15.37
N LEU A 94 -17.55 0.13 14.24
CA LEU A 94 -18.66 0.71 13.48
C LEU A 94 -19.66 -0.36 13.00
N ALA A 95 -19.16 -1.52 12.55
CA ALA A 95 -20.02 -2.64 12.16
C ALA A 95 -20.88 -3.17 13.33
N LYS A 96 -20.32 -3.23 14.55
CA LYS A 96 -21.08 -3.62 15.75
C LYS A 96 -22.16 -2.60 16.10
N ILE A 97 -21.84 -1.31 16.01
CA ILE A 97 -22.80 -0.22 16.18
C ILE A 97 -23.96 -0.36 15.19
N GLY A 98 -23.66 -0.56 13.90
CA GLY A 98 -24.67 -0.76 12.87
C GLY A 98 -25.56 -1.97 13.16
N SER A 99 -24.97 -3.07 13.66
CA SER A 99 -25.73 -4.25 14.08
C SER A 99 -26.68 -3.94 15.24
N ASN A 100 -26.21 -3.23 16.28
CA ASN A 100 -27.05 -2.85 17.43
C ASN A 100 -28.20 -1.93 17.00
N LEU A 101 -27.93 -0.97 16.12
CA LEU A 101 -28.97 -0.07 15.57
C LEU A 101 -30.00 -0.86 14.75
N ASN A 102 -29.55 -1.80 13.93
CA ASN A 102 -30.44 -2.64 13.13
C ASN A 102 -31.32 -3.55 14.02
N GLN A 103 -30.78 -4.07 15.13
CA GLN A 103 -31.55 -4.83 16.11
C GLN A 103 -32.61 -3.96 16.79
N LEU A 104 -32.27 -2.72 17.18
CA LEU A 104 -33.21 -1.77 17.76
C LEU A 104 -34.34 -1.40 16.78
N ALA A 105 -33.98 -1.09 15.53
CA ALA A 105 -34.96 -0.79 14.49
C ALA A 105 -35.89 -1.99 14.23
N GLY A 106 -35.34 -3.21 14.22
CA GLY A 106 -36.12 -4.44 14.11
C GLY A 106 -37.10 -4.63 15.27
N HIS A 107 -36.66 -4.35 16.50
CA HIS A 107 -37.51 -4.44 17.69
C HIS A 107 -38.68 -3.43 17.64
N LEU A 108 -38.40 -2.18 17.26
CA LEU A 108 -39.42 -1.13 17.15
C LEU A 108 -40.41 -1.39 16.00
N ASN A 109 -39.95 -1.94 14.87
CA ASN A 109 -40.81 -2.30 13.74
C ASN A 109 -41.79 -3.44 14.05
N GLN A 110 -41.57 -4.20 15.14
CA GLN A 110 -42.46 -5.28 15.58
C GLN A 110 -43.45 -4.82 16.67
N ASP A 111 -43.74 -3.52 16.75
CA ASP A 111 -44.53 -2.88 17.82
C ASP A 111 -44.00 -3.19 19.24
N GLY A 112 -42.69 -3.48 19.35
CA GLY A 112 -42.03 -3.67 20.63
C GLY A 112 -42.03 -2.38 21.45
N PRO A 113 -42.17 -2.46 22.79
CA PRO A 113 -42.07 -1.28 23.64
C PRO A 113 -40.69 -0.63 23.50
N TRP A 114 -40.63 0.69 23.61
CA TRP A 114 -39.35 1.41 23.61
C TRP A 114 -38.44 0.86 24.71
N PRO A 115 -37.17 0.54 24.41
CA PRO A 115 -36.17 0.30 25.44
C PRO A 115 -36.02 1.54 26.31
N ASP A 116 -35.53 1.34 27.53
CA ASP A 116 -35.24 2.43 28.46
C ASP A 116 -34.43 3.56 27.78
N LEU A 117 -34.88 4.80 27.93
CA LEU A 117 -34.28 5.99 27.34
C LEU A 117 -32.79 6.10 27.68
N ASP A 118 -32.39 5.70 28.89
CA ASP A 118 -31.00 5.72 29.31
C ASP A 118 -30.11 4.78 28.48
N ILE A 119 -30.66 3.63 28.05
CA ILE A 119 -29.96 2.67 27.19
C ILE A 119 -29.78 3.26 25.78
N VAL A 120 -30.82 3.93 25.27
CA VAL A 120 -30.78 4.60 23.96
C VAL A 120 -29.75 5.73 23.95
N TRP A 121 -29.74 6.58 24.97
CA TRP A 121 -28.76 7.66 25.10
C TRP A 121 -27.32 7.13 25.21
N ARG A 122 -27.11 6.07 25.99
CA ARG A 122 -25.79 5.45 26.14
C ARG A 122 -25.31 4.82 24.83
N LEU A 123 -26.22 4.24 24.04
CA LEU A 123 -25.91 3.76 22.69
C LEU A 123 -25.50 4.94 21.80
N LEU A 124 -26.31 6.00 21.70
CA LEU A 124 -26.01 7.17 20.87
C LEU A 124 -24.66 7.81 21.21
N HIS A 125 -24.35 7.95 22.50
CA HIS A 125 -23.06 8.48 22.94
C HIS A 125 -21.88 7.58 22.55
N HIS A 126 -22.07 6.26 22.63
CA HIS A 126 -21.06 5.31 22.15
C HIS A 126 -20.86 5.37 20.63
N ILE A 127 -21.93 5.64 19.88
CA ILE A 127 -21.88 5.87 18.44
C ILE A 127 -21.05 7.12 18.12
N GLU A 128 -21.34 8.26 18.76
CA GLU A 128 -20.58 9.49 18.58
C GLU A 128 -19.09 9.30 18.88
N ALA A 129 -18.75 8.66 19.99
CA ALA A 129 -17.36 8.37 20.35
C ALA A 129 -16.66 7.49 19.31
N SER A 130 -17.35 6.47 18.80
CA SER A 130 -16.77 5.58 17.78
C SER A 130 -16.61 6.24 16.42
N ILE A 131 -17.49 7.18 16.06
CA ILE A 131 -17.33 8.01 14.85
C ILE A 131 -16.09 8.91 14.99
N ALA A 132 -15.91 9.54 16.16
CA ALA A 132 -14.73 10.36 16.41
C ALA A 132 -13.42 9.54 16.33
N ASP A 133 -13.41 8.31 16.85
CA ASP A 133 -12.27 7.40 16.72
C ASP A 133 -11.96 7.05 15.25
N VAL A 134 -12.99 6.84 14.43
CA VAL A 134 -12.84 6.64 12.98
C VAL A 134 -12.26 7.88 12.31
N ASP A 135 -12.76 9.08 12.63
CA ASP A 135 -12.27 10.33 12.05
C ASP A 135 -10.80 10.56 12.37
N VAL A 136 -10.37 10.27 13.60
CA VAL A 136 -8.96 10.33 14.01
C VAL A 136 -8.11 9.33 13.22
N ALA A 137 -8.60 8.09 13.07
CA ALA A 137 -7.89 7.07 12.29
C ALA A 137 -7.76 7.45 10.81
N VAL A 138 -8.82 8.00 10.21
CA VAL A 138 -8.81 8.51 8.82
C VAL A 138 -7.85 9.68 8.67
N ALA A 139 -7.84 10.63 9.62
CA ALA A 139 -6.93 11.77 9.60
C ALA A 139 -5.46 11.32 9.65
N GLN A 140 -5.12 10.31 10.47
CA GLN A 140 -3.78 9.72 10.52
C GLN A 140 -3.37 9.07 9.19
N VAL A 141 -4.31 8.41 8.51
CA VAL A 141 -4.08 7.82 7.17
C VAL A 141 -3.81 8.90 6.11
N ILE A 142 -4.52 10.03 6.17
CA ILE A 142 -4.37 11.12 5.20
C ILE A 142 -3.07 11.92 5.45
N THR A 143 -2.69 12.14 6.71
CA THR A 143 -1.50 12.93 7.09
C THR A 143 -0.20 12.13 7.10
N GLY A 144 -0.25 10.81 7.20
CA GLY A 144 0.92 9.92 7.10
C GLY A 144 1.45 9.70 5.68
N ARG A 145 1.07 10.54 4.70
CA ARG A 145 1.49 10.48 3.29
C ARG A 145 2.44 11.63 2.95
#